data_AF-A0A959V3F0-F1
#
_entry.id   AF-A0A959V3F0-F1
#
_cell.length_a   1.000
_cell.length_b   1.000
_cell.length_c   1.000
_cell.angle_alpha   90.00
_cell.angle_beta   90.00
_cell.angle_gamma   90.00
#
_symmetry.space_group_name_H-M   'P 1'
#
loop_
_entity.id
_entity.type
_entity.pdbx_description
1 polymer ?
#
loop_
_entity_poly.entity_id
_entity_poly.type
_entity_poly.pdbx_seq_one_letter_code
_entity_poly.pdbx_strand_id
1 'polypeptide(L)'
;MKVALYGFGKMGRAIAEVCAARGHEVVLTVDRSNAGTPPTGADVAIEFSEPATAVANMRLCLEHGVPVVVGTTGWYDHLPEVKSLVGEHRSGLLWASN
;
A
#
# COMPACT_ATOMS: atom_id res chain seq x y z
N MET A 1 -7.96 -13.12 1.70
CA MET A 1 -7.71 -11.97 0.80
C MET A 1 -6.31 -12.11 0.23
N LYS A 2 -6.12 -11.61 -0.98
CA LYS A 2 -4.83 -11.41 -1.64
C LYS A 2 -4.31 -10.01 -1.29
N VAL A 3 -3.11 -9.93 -0.73
CA VAL A 3 -2.52 -8.71 -0.20
C VAL A 3 -1.26 -8.36 -0.99
N ALA A 4 -1.16 -7.10 -1.40
CA ALA A 4 0.10 -6.51 -1.88
C ALA A 4 0.77 -5.74 -0.74
N LEU A 5 2.06 -5.98 -0.51
CA LEU A 5 2.85 -5.27 0.50
C LEU A 5 3.84 -4.33 -0.17
N TYR A 6 3.66 -3.02 0.01
CA TYR A 6 4.62 -2.01 -0.40
C TYR A 6 5.49 -1.63 0.80
N GLY A 7 6.77 -2.00 0.75
CA GLY A 7 7.70 -1.90 1.87
C GLY A 7 7.85 -3.22 2.62
N PHE A 8 8.95 -3.93 2.35
CA PHE A 8 9.27 -5.21 3.01
C PHE A 8 10.39 -5.11 4.06
N GLY A 9 10.30 -4.06 4.89
CA GLY A 9 11.13 -3.89 6.08
C GLY A 9 10.67 -4.74 7.26
N LYS A 10 10.95 -4.27 8.48
CA LYS A 10 10.50 -4.91 9.73
C LYS A 10 8.97 -5.05 9.78
N MET A 11 8.24 -3.97 9.48
CA MET A 11 6.77 -3.98 9.50
C MET A 11 6.18 -4.86 8.40
N GLY A 12 6.68 -4.76 7.16
CA GLY A 12 6.21 -5.62 6.07
C GLY A 12 6.34 -7.13 6.37
N ARG A 13 7.45 -7.55 7.00
CA ARG A 13 7.61 -8.95 7.45
C ARG A 13 6.61 -9.35 8.53
N ALA A 14 6.43 -8.50 9.55
CA ALA A 14 5.44 -8.76 10.60
C ALA A 14 4.00 -8.84 10.05
N ILE A 15 3.67 -7.98 9.07
CA ILE A 15 2.38 -8.02 8.38
C ILE A 15 2.24 -9.32 7.59
N ALA A 16 3.27 -9.77 6.88
CA ALA A 16 3.23 -11.04 6.14
C ALA A 16 2.98 -12.25 7.06
N GLU A 17 3.64 -12.29 8.23
CA GLU A 17 3.40 -13.32 9.25
C GLU A 17 1.94 -13.30 9.74
N VAL A 18 1.40 -12.11 9.99
CA VAL A 18 0.00 -11.92 10.41
C VAL A 18 -0.98 -12.33 9.30
N CYS A 19 -0.69 -11.98 8.05
CA CYS A 19 -1.49 -12.41 6.89
C CYS A 19 -1.55 -13.93 6.83
N ALA A 20 -0.39 -14.61 6.90
CA ALA A 20 -0.32 -16.07 6.88
C ALA A 20 -1.11 -16.68 8.05
N ALA A 21 -0.92 -16.17 9.27
CA ALA A 21 -1.62 -16.65 10.47
C ALA A 21 -3.15 -16.49 10.39
N ARG A 22 -3.64 -15.53 9.59
CA ARG A 22 -5.08 -15.26 9.36
C ARG A 22 -5.63 -15.86 8.07
N GLY A 23 -4.85 -16.68 7.35
CA GLY A 23 -5.28 -17.30 6.09
C GLY A 23 -5.42 -16.32 4.93
N HIS A 24 -4.65 -15.23 4.95
CA HIS A 24 -4.50 -14.30 3.83
C HIS A 24 -3.23 -14.62 3.05
N GLU A 25 -3.26 -14.35 1.74
CA GLU A 25 -2.15 -14.63 0.83
C GLU A 25 -1.45 -13.32 0.48
N VAL A 26 -0.14 -13.25 0.70
CA VAL A 26 0.67 -12.12 0.19
C VAL A 26 1.07 -12.45 -1.25
N VAL A 27 0.42 -11.82 -2.22
CA VAL A 27 0.61 -12.09 -3.66
C VAL A 27 1.67 -11.20 -4.30
N LEU A 28 1.99 -10.08 -3.65
CA LEU A 28 3.02 -9.15 -4.10
C LEU A 28 3.76 -8.58 -2.89
N THR A 29 5.07 -8.47 -3.03
CA THR A 29 5.94 -7.73 -2.11
C THR A 29 6.80 -6.79 -2.93
N VAL A 30 6.77 -5.50 -2.59
CA VAL A 30 7.52 -4.44 -3.26
C VAL A 30 8.54 -3.85 -2.30
N ASP A 31 9.78 -3.75 -2.76
CA ASP A 31 10.87 -3.03 -2.13
C ASP A 31 11.58 -2.14 -3.16
N ARG A 32 12.80 -1.68 -2.82
CA ARG A 32 13.58 -0.79 -3.69
C ARG A 32 13.96 -1.44 -5.03
N SER A 33 14.10 -2.77 -5.09
CA SER A 33 14.57 -3.50 -6.26
C SER A 33 13.51 -3.67 -7.36
N ASN A 34 12.23 -3.59 -6.98
CA ASN A 34 11.09 -3.77 -7.88
C ASN A 34 10.04 -2.65 -7.73
N ALA A 35 10.49 -1.44 -7.35
CA ALA A 35 9.65 -0.26 -7.23
C ALA A 35 8.85 -0.01 -8.52
N GLY A 36 7.58 0.38 -8.37
CA GLY A 36 6.66 0.58 -9.49
C GLY A 36 5.94 -0.68 -9.97
N THR A 37 6.12 -1.83 -9.32
CA THR A 37 5.33 -3.03 -9.64
C THR A 37 3.85 -2.82 -9.27
N PRO A 38 2.91 -3.01 -10.21
CA PRO A 38 1.48 -2.80 -9.95
C PRO A 38 0.88 -3.92 -9.07
N PRO A 39 -0.18 -3.65 -8.29
CA PRO A 39 -0.78 -4.62 -7.36
C PRO A 39 -1.73 -5.61 -8.06
N THR A 40 -1.35 -6.09 -9.24
CA THR A 40 -2.20 -6.94 -10.08
C THR A 40 -2.67 -8.19 -9.33
N GLY A 41 -3.98 -8.36 -9.23
CA GLY A 41 -4.60 -9.52 -8.56
C GLY A 41 -4.64 -9.45 -7.04
N ALA A 42 -4.26 -8.32 -6.43
CA ALA A 42 -4.47 -8.07 -5.01
C ALA A 42 -5.87 -7.51 -4.73
N ASP A 43 -6.47 -7.92 -3.61
CA ASP A 43 -7.73 -7.35 -3.11
C ASP A 43 -7.47 -6.04 -2.35
N VAL A 44 -6.29 -5.90 -1.74
CA VAL A 44 -5.88 -4.74 -0.95
C VAL A 44 -4.36 -4.56 -0.97
N ALA A 45 -3.90 -3.32 -0.94
CA ALA A 45 -2.50 -2.97 -0.75
C ALA A 45 -2.26 -2.43 0.67
N ILE A 46 -1.14 -2.82 1.28
CA ILE A 46 -0.67 -2.29 2.56
C ILE A 46 0.65 -1.58 2.33
N GLU A 47 0.73 -0.31 2.73
CA GLU A 47 1.83 0.61 2.44
C GLU A 47 2.58 0.97 3.73
N PHE A 48 3.78 0.40 3.87
CA PHE A 48 4.74 0.57 4.99
C PHE A 48 6.17 0.71 4.44
N SER A 49 6.35 1.56 3.43
CA SER A 49 7.64 1.86 2.80
C SER A 49 8.30 3.11 3.39
N GLU A 50 8.90 3.96 2.56
CA GLU A 50 9.57 5.19 2.96
C GLU A 50 8.71 6.39 2.58
N PRO A 51 8.77 7.52 3.33
CA PRO A 51 7.93 8.68 3.05
C PRO A 51 8.02 9.18 1.60
N ALA A 52 9.23 9.12 1.03
CA ALA A 52 9.52 9.56 -0.33
C ALA A 52 8.88 8.69 -1.43
N THR A 53 8.52 7.44 -1.13
CA THR A 53 7.93 6.50 -2.10
C THR A 53 6.45 6.19 -1.83
N ALA A 54 5.96 6.51 -0.63
CA ALA A 54 4.60 6.24 -0.20
C ALA A 54 3.55 6.76 -1.20
N VAL A 55 3.63 8.04 -1.60
CA VAL A 55 2.62 8.67 -2.48
C VAL A 55 2.60 8.03 -3.86
N ALA A 56 3.77 7.69 -4.41
CA ALA A 56 3.86 6.99 -5.69
C ALA A 56 3.24 5.58 -5.62
N ASN A 57 3.48 4.86 -4.52
CA ASN A 57 2.88 3.54 -4.28
C ASN A 57 1.35 3.64 -4.12
N MET A 58 0.86 4.61 -3.34
CA MET A 58 -0.57 4.87 -3.17
C MET A 58 -1.24 5.16 -4.51
N ARG A 59 -0.68 6.09 -5.29
CA ARG A 59 -1.15 6.44 -6.63
C ARG A 59 -1.26 5.21 -7.52
N LEU A 60 -0.19 4.44 -7.62
CA LEU A 60 -0.15 3.22 -8.44
C LEU A 60 -1.27 2.24 -8.04
N CYS A 61 -1.52 2.06 -6.75
CA CYS A 61 -2.57 1.18 -6.28
C CYS A 61 -3.97 1.70 -6.61
N LEU A 62 -4.21 2.99 -6.36
CA LEU A 62 -5.49 3.64 -6.63
C LEU A 62 -5.82 3.61 -8.13
N GLU A 63 -4.84 3.88 -9.00
CA GLU A 63 -4.99 3.81 -10.47
C GLU A 63 -5.39 2.40 -10.95
N HIS A 64 -4.99 1.36 -10.23
CA HIS A 64 -5.37 -0.04 -10.50
C HIS A 64 -6.66 -0.48 -9.79
N GLY A 65 -7.37 0.45 -9.14
CA GLY A 65 -8.59 0.16 -8.41
C GLY A 65 -8.39 -0.67 -7.14
N VAL A 66 -7.15 -0.76 -6.64
CA VAL A 66 -6.83 -1.50 -5.41
C VAL A 66 -6.86 -0.53 -4.22
N PRO A 67 -7.69 -0.78 -3.20
CA PRO A 67 -7.72 0.07 -2.02
C PRO A 67 -6.44 -0.07 -1.20
N VAL A 68 -6.05 1.01 -0.52
CA VAL A 68 -4.75 1.10 0.18
C VAL A 68 -4.93 1.34 1.68
N VAL A 69 -4.22 0.58 2.50
CA VAL A 69 -4.03 0.84 3.93
C VAL A 69 -2.62 1.37 4.16
N VAL A 70 -2.48 2.58 4.66
CA VAL A 70 -1.22 3.32 4.77
C VAL A 70 -0.81 3.45 6.22
N GLY A 71 0.35 2.88 6.55
CA GLY A 71 1.03 3.06 7.84
C GLY A 71 2.35 3.83 7.74
N THR A 72 2.85 4.09 6.53
CA THR A 72 3.98 5.02 6.36
C THR A 72 3.58 6.42 6.84
N THR A 73 4.50 7.10 7.49
CA THR A 73 4.34 8.47 7.99
C THR A 73 5.11 9.45 7.10
N GLY A 74 4.95 10.76 7.33
CA GLY A 74 5.79 11.78 6.67
C GLY A 74 5.41 12.14 5.22
N TRP A 75 4.25 11.72 4.75
CA TRP A 75 3.71 12.08 3.42
C TRP A 75 2.54 13.08 3.48
N TYR A 76 2.16 13.56 4.67
CA TYR A 76 0.91 14.28 4.92
C TYR A 76 0.74 15.58 4.13
N ASP A 77 1.84 16.22 3.71
CA ASP A 77 1.81 17.40 2.84
C ASP A 77 1.13 17.10 1.48
N HIS A 78 1.09 15.83 1.08
CA HIS A 78 0.41 15.33 -0.11
C HIS A 78 -1.05 14.91 0.13
N LEU A 79 -1.61 15.12 1.32
CA LEU A 79 -2.99 14.71 1.62
C LEU A 79 -4.03 15.27 0.61
N PRO A 80 -3.96 16.53 0.13
CA PRO A 80 -4.88 17.03 -0.89
C PRO A 80 -4.79 16.24 -2.21
N GLU A 81 -3.57 15.90 -2.64
CA GLU A 81 -3.30 15.11 -3.84
C GLU A 81 -3.91 13.70 -3.70
N VAL A 82 -3.64 13.02 -2.59
CA VAL A 82 -4.14 11.66 -2.33
C VAL A 82 -5.66 11.63 -2.27
N LYS A 83 -6.31 12.63 -1.66
CA LYS A 83 -7.78 12.76 -1.65
C LYS A 83 -8.35 12.89 -3.06
N SER A 84 -7.68 13.64 -3.95
CA SER A 84 -8.09 13.75 -5.36
C SER A 84 -8.03 12.40 -6.06
N LEU A 85 -6.94 11.64 -5.87
CA LEU A 85 -6.75 10.31 -6.48
C LEU A 85 -7.82 9.31 -6.05
N VAL A 86 -8.16 9.31 -4.77
CA VAL A 86 -9.24 8.46 -4.23
C VAL A 86 -10.57 8.75 -4.92
N GLY A 87 -10.89 10.04 -5.10
CA GLY A 87 -12.11 10.47 -5.80
C GLY A 87 -12.12 10.11 -7.29
N GLU A 88 -10.98 10.33 -7.97
CA GLU A 88 -10.81 10.06 -9.40
C GLU A 88 -10.97 8.58 -9.73
N HIS A 89 -10.30 7.71 -8.97
CA HIS A 89 -10.30 6.27 -9.24
C HIS A 89 -11.40 5.50 -8.51
N ARG A 90 -12.27 6.18 -7.75
CA ARG A 90 -13.37 5.58 -6.98
C ARG A 90 -12.91 4.41 -6.09
N SER A 91 -11.70 4.50 -5.56
CA SER A 91 -11.07 3.48 -4.72
C SER A 91 -11.10 3.92 -3.24
N GLY A 92 -10.59 3.10 -2.34
CA GLY A 92 -10.52 3.38 -0.91
C GLY A 92 -9.10 3.65 -0.44
N LEU A 93 -8.93 4.57 0.51
CA LEU A 93 -7.68 4.74 1.23
C LEU A 93 -7.95 4.95 2.71
N LEU A 94 -7.31 4.14 3.55
CA LEU A 94 -7.27 4.30 5.00
C LEU A 94 -5.84 4.59 5.39
N TRP A 95 -5.61 5.68 6.13
CA TRP A 95 -4.32 5.91 6.76
C TRP A 95 -4.48 6.03 8.27
N ALA A 96 -3.48 5.54 8.99
CA ALA A 96 -3.39 5.70 10.44
C ALA A 96 -1.92 5.97 10.79
N SER A 97 -1.69 7.01 11.60
CA SER A 97 -0.37 7.27 12.19
C SER A 97 -0.12 6.41 13.43
N ASN A 98 -1.16 5.74 13.95
CA ASN A 98 -1.15 4.78 15.07
C ASN A 98 -2.42 3.92 15.03
#